data_AF-A0A942PIM9-F1
#
_entry.id   AF-A0A942PIM9-F1
#
_cell.length_a   1.000
_cell.length_b   1.000
_cell.length_c   1.000
_cell.angle_alpha   90.00
_cell.angle_beta   90.00
_cell.angle_gamma   90.00
#
_symmetry.space_group_name_H-M   'P 1'
#
loop_
_entity.id
_entity.type
_entity.pdbx_description
1 polymer ?
#
loop_
_entity_poly.entity_id
_entity_poly.type
_entity_poly.pdbx_seq_one_letter_code
_entity_poly.pdbx_strand_id
1 'polypeptide(L)'
;NELYSFDEILSILSANLRSEFAPRSTRLKSTGIPVDHPIVQAGINLGKTCYGSPTTSDKALMPFPALKVGPGDSARSHTADEFVYLNEIKNGIEFYIKLLKQVL
;
A
#
# COMPACT_ATOMS: atom_id res chain seq x y z
N ASN A 1 9.60 -6.96 -1.21
CA ASN A 1 8.98 -5.89 -2.02
C ASN A 1 9.53 -4.55 -1.56
N GLU A 2 9.55 -3.53 -2.41
CA GLU A 2 9.92 -2.14 -2.03
C GLU A 2 11.41 -1.86 -1.76
N LEU A 3 12.33 -2.65 -2.32
CA LEU A 3 13.78 -2.51 -2.09
C LEU A 3 14.53 -1.76 -3.20
N TYR A 4 13.83 -1.25 -4.21
CA TYR A 4 14.43 -0.57 -5.36
C TYR A 4 13.68 0.71 -5.70
N SER A 5 14.44 1.75 -5.98
CA SER A 5 14.00 2.96 -6.66
C SER A 5 13.91 2.73 -8.18
N PHE A 6 13.16 3.58 -8.87
CA PHE A 6 13.19 3.55 -10.34
C PHE A 6 14.57 3.90 -10.89
N ASP A 7 15.32 4.78 -10.24
CA ASP A 7 16.64 5.18 -10.71
C ASP A 7 17.63 4.01 -10.71
N GLU A 8 17.59 3.16 -9.67
CA GLU A 8 18.36 1.91 -9.63
C GLU A 8 17.94 0.97 -10.77
N ILE A 9 16.64 0.76 -10.97
CA ILE A 9 16.13 -0.11 -12.02
C ILE A 9 16.52 0.42 -13.41
N LEU A 10 16.34 1.71 -13.66
CA LEU A 10 16.67 2.35 -14.93
C LEU A 10 18.17 2.29 -15.19
N SER A 11 19.01 2.48 -14.17
CA SER A 11 20.47 2.35 -14.30
C SER A 11 20.88 0.93 -14.71
N ILE A 12 20.27 -0.09 -14.10
CA ILE A 12 20.48 -1.49 -14.47
C ILE A 12 20.06 -1.71 -15.92
N LEU A 13 18.88 -1.22 -16.33
CA LEU A 13 18.41 -1.37 -17.71
C LEU A 13 19.34 -0.67 -18.70
N SER A 14 19.78 0.55 -18.42
CA SER A 14 20.69 1.31 -19.29
C SER A 14 22.04 0.62 -19.46
N ALA A 15 22.55 -0.04 -18.41
CA ALA A 15 23.80 -0.78 -18.48
C ALA A 15 23.71 -2.08 -19.31
N ASN A 16 22.51 -2.63 -19.50
CA ASN A 16 22.32 -3.96 -20.09
C ASN A 16 21.62 -3.95 -21.46
N LEU A 17 20.89 -2.89 -21.78
CA LEU A 17 20.15 -2.76 -23.04
C LEU A 17 20.96 -1.97 -24.06
N ARG A 18 20.98 -2.45 -25.31
CA ARG A 18 21.58 -1.74 -26.45
C ARG A 18 20.59 -0.81 -27.17
N SER A 19 19.29 -1.05 -26.98
CA SER A 19 18.22 -0.25 -27.57
C SER A 19 17.95 0.99 -26.73
N GLU A 20 17.56 2.08 -27.38
CA GLU A 20 17.11 3.29 -26.69
C GLU A 20 15.77 3.08 -25.98
N PHE A 21 15.63 3.62 -24.77
CA PHE A 21 14.38 3.63 -24.03
C PHE A 21 14.28 4.89 -23.19
N ALA A 22 13.05 5.33 -22.92
CA ALA A 22 12.77 6.46 -22.05
C ALA A 22 11.57 6.13 -21.14
N PRO A 23 11.69 6.26 -19.81
CA PRO A 23 10.55 6.09 -18.92
C PRO A 23 9.53 7.21 -19.18
N ARG A 24 8.24 6.85 -19.22
CA ARG A 24 7.17 7.86 -19.31
C ARG A 24 7.09 8.72 -18.04
N SER A 25 7.36 8.12 -16.88
CA SER A 25 7.41 8.81 -15.59
C SER A 25 8.08 7.92 -14.54
N THR A 26 8.63 8.52 -13.48
CA THR A 26 9.16 7.84 -12.29
C THR A 26 8.44 8.26 -11.00
N ARG A 27 7.27 8.93 -11.11
CA ARG A 27 6.58 9.49 -9.94
C ARG A 27 5.90 8.46 -9.04
N LEU A 28 5.48 7.31 -9.60
CA LEU A 28 4.70 6.28 -8.90
C LEU A 28 5.60 5.29 -8.18
N LYS A 29 6.13 5.68 -7.03
CA LYS A 29 7.20 4.94 -6.36
C LYS A 29 6.66 3.74 -5.57
N SER A 30 7.51 2.73 -5.39
CA SER A 30 7.29 1.71 -4.37
C SER A 30 7.34 2.37 -2.98
N THR A 31 6.49 1.94 -2.04
CA THR A 31 6.38 2.58 -0.72
C THR A 31 6.17 1.58 0.40
N GLY A 32 6.94 1.75 1.48
CA GLY A 32 6.85 0.94 2.69
C GLY A 32 6.52 1.77 3.93
N ILE A 33 6.20 1.07 5.01
CA ILE A 33 6.11 1.64 6.37
C ILE A 33 6.84 0.67 7.32
N PRO A 34 7.69 1.16 8.25
CA PRO A 34 8.39 0.29 9.19
C PRO A 34 7.41 -0.53 10.04
N VAL A 35 7.76 -1.79 10.31
CA VAL A 35 6.90 -2.69 11.10
C VAL A 35 6.75 -2.18 12.54
N ASP A 36 7.78 -1.56 13.08
CA ASP A 36 7.82 -0.93 14.41
C ASP A 36 7.12 0.43 14.48
N HIS A 37 6.56 0.95 13.37
CA HIS A 37 5.82 2.20 13.39
C HIS A 37 4.58 2.10 14.29
N PRO A 38 4.24 3.11 15.13
CA PRO A 38 3.17 3.03 16.12
C PRO A 38 1.82 2.56 15.56
N ILE A 39 1.40 3.08 14.41
CA ILE A 39 0.12 2.67 13.77
C ILE A 39 0.15 1.22 13.25
N VAL A 40 1.31 0.69 12.89
CA VAL A 40 1.45 -0.71 12.46
C VAL A 40 1.37 -1.62 13.68
N GLN A 41 2.09 -1.27 14.75
CA GLN A 41 2.01 -1.99 16.04
C GLN A 41 0.59 -1.99 16.62
N ALA A 42 -0.13 -0.86 16.54
CA ALA A 42 -1.53 -0.79 16.95
C ALA A 42 -2.42 -1.76 16.16
N GLY A 43 -2.20 -1.90 14.85
CA GLY A 43 -2.90 -2.89 14.03
C GLY A 43 -2.59 -4.33 14.43
N ILE A 44 -1.32 -4.64 14.69
CA ILE A 44 -0.87 -5.97 15.15
C ILE A 44 -1.50 -6.31 16.51
N ASN A 45 -1.53 -5.36 17.44
CA ASN A 45 -2.16 -5.53 18.76
C ASN A 45 -3.68 -5.76 18.67
N LEU A 46 -4.31 -5.29 17.58
CA LEU A 46 -5.72 -5.57 17.26
C LEU A 46 -5.92 -6.89 16.49
N GLY A 47 -4.88 -7.73 16.39
CA GLY A 47 -4.93 -9.03 15.74
C GLY A 47 -4.89 -8.98 14.21
N LYS A 48 -4.43 -7.87 13.61
CA LYS A 48 -4.25 -7.76 12.16
C LYS A 48 -2.88 -8.28 11.73
N THR A 49 -2.80 -8.74 10.48
CA THR A 49 -1.56 -9.17 9.83
C THR A 49 -1.06 -8.11 8.86
N CYS A 50 0.26 -8.05 8.64
CA CYS A 50 0.86 -7.19 7.63
C CYS A 50 0.92 -7.91 6.28
N TYR A 51 0.71 -7.15 5.20
CA TYR A 51 0.70 -7.67 3.83
C TYR A 51 1.30 -6.66 2.85
N GLY A 52 2.17 -7.13 1.95
CA GLY A 52 2.72 -6.34 0.85
C GLY A 52 1.82 -6.37 -0.37
N SER A 53 1.03 -5.33 -0.58
CA SER A 53 0.07 -5.23 -1.69
C SER A 53 0.77 -5.11 -3.05
N PRO A 54 0.45 -5.95 -4.05
CA PRO A 54 0.92 -5.78 -5.43
C PRO A 54 0.17 -4.66 -6.18
N THR A 55 -0.98 -4.21 -5.66
CA THR A 55 -1.82 -3.19 -6.29
C THR A 55 -1.37 -1.76 -5.93
N THR A 56 -1.08 -0.95 -6.95
CA THR A 56 -0.79 0.49 -6.83
C THR A 56 -1.96 1.26 -6.20
N SER A 57 -1.64 2.25 -5.38
CA SER A 57 -2.60 3.24 -4.87
C SER A 57 -1.93 4.62 -4.81
N ASP A 58 -2.66 5.64 -4.35
CA ASP A 58 -2.12 6.99 -4.15
C ASP A 58 -0.93 7.04 -3.18
N LYS A 59 -0.75 5.98 -2.38
CA LYS A 59 0.43 5.80 -1.53
C LYS A 59 1.73 5.92 -2.33
N ALA A 60 1.72 5.55 -3.62
CA ALA A 60 2.86 5.70 -4.53
C ALA A 60 3.33 7.16 -4.75
N LEU A 61 2.49 8.15 -4.39
CA LEU A 61 2.78 9.58 -4.48
C LEU A 61 3.09 10.22 -3.12
N MET A 62 3.07 9.44 -2.03
CA MET A 62 3.30 9.95 -0.67
C MET A 62 4.78 9.79 -0.30
N PRO A 63 5.55 10.88 -0.09
CA PRO A 63 6.97 10.82 0.24
C PRO A 63 7.24 10.58 1.73
N PHE A 64 6.28 9.99 2.45
CA PHE A 64 6.33 9.74 3.89
C PHE A 64 5.74 8.35 4.22
N PRO A 65 6.04 7.77 5.39
CA PRO A 65 5.47 6.50 5.80
C PRO A 65 3.94 6.54 5.80
N ALA A 66 3.32 5.57 5.13
CA ALA A 66 1.87 5.50 5.01
C ALA A 66 1.38 4.06 5.08
N LEU A 67 0.20 3.85 5.68
CA LEU A 67 -0.45 2.55 5.81
C LEU A 67 -1.70 2.51 4.92
N LYS A 68 -1.81 1.48 4.07
CA LYS A 68 -3.05 1.18 3.32
C LYS A 68 -3.82 0.09 4.06
N VAL A 69 -5.03 0.43 4.53
CA VAL A 69 -5.96 -0.49 5.17
C VAL A 69 -7.38 0.03 4.93
N GLY A 70 -8.35 -0.86 4.74
CA GLY A 70 -9.76 -0.50 4.53
C GLY A 70 -10.67 -1.72 4.53
N PRO A 71 -12.00 -1.50 4.63
CA PRO A 71 -12.99 -2.57 4.51
C PRO A 71 -13.15 -3.04 3.05
N GLY A 72 -13.74 -4.22 2.87
CA GLY A 72 -13.95 -4.83 1.55
C GLY A 72 -12.87 -5.84 1.18
N ASP A 73 -12.94 -6.35 -0.05
CA ASP A 73 -12.01 -7.33 -0.62
C ASP A 73 -11.60 -6.87 -2.01
N SER A 74 -10.29 -6.82 -2.25
CA SER A 74 -9.73 -6.42 -3.54
C SER A 74 -10.16 -7.32 -4.71
N ALA A 75 -10.57 -8.56 -4.45
CA ALA A 75 -11.11 -9.45 -5.48
C ALA A 75 -12.45 -8.98 -6.07
N ARG A 76 -13.15 -8.06 -5.39
CA ARG A 76 -14.42 -7.46 -5.87
C ARG A 76 -14.23 -6.14 -6.63
N SER A 77 -13.03 -5.55 -6.57
CA SER A 77 -12.78 -4.30 -7.28
C SER A 77 -12.76 -4.54 -8.80
N HIS A 78 -13.40 -3.65 -9.56
CA HIS A 78 -13.46 -3.73 -11.03
C HIS A 78 -14.14 -5.01 -11.58
N THR A 79 -15.04 -5.62 -10.81
CA THR A 79 -15.91 -6.71 -11.29
C THR A 79 -17.32 -6.19 -11.57
N ALA A 80 -18.11 -6.91 -12.37
CA ALA A 80 -19.54 -6.63 -12.46
C ALA A 80 -20.18 -6.77 -11.07
N ASP A 81 -21.23 -5.98 -10.82
CA ASP A 81 -21.99 -5.98 -9.56
C ASP A 81 -21.11 -5.80 -8.31
N GLU A 82 -20.09 -4.93 -8.39
CA GLU A 82 -19.24 -4.56 -7.26
C GLU A 82 -20.08 -4.15 -6.04
N PHE A 83 -19.74 -4.71 -4.88
CA PHE A 83 -20.48 -4.48 -3.65
C PHE A 83 -19.59 -4.55 -2.40
N VAL A 84 -20.09 -3.97 -1.31
CA VAL A 84 -19.53 -4.08 0.04
C VAL A 84 -20.64 -4.49 1.01
N TYR A 85 -20.36 -5.41 1.93
CA TYR A 85 -21.36 -5.79 2.93
C TYR A 85 -21.48 -4.71 4.00
N LEU A 86 -22.70 -4.48 4.50
CA LEU A 86 -22.93 -3.55 5.61
C LEU A 86 -22.12 -3.91 6.86
N ASN A 87 -21.88 -5.21 7.10
CA ASN A 87 -21.05 -5.67 8.21
C ASN A 87 -19.57 -5.27 8.04
N GLU A 88 -19.04 -5.23 6.81
CA GLU A 88 -17.66 -4.81 6.53
C GLU A 88 -17.48 -3.33 6.84
N ILE A 89 -18.48 -2.51 6.50
CA ILE A 89 -18.50 -1.08 6.85
C ILE A 89 -18.51 -0.91 8.37
N LYS A 90 -19.42 -1.59 9.08
CA LYS A 90 -19.51 -1.52 10.55
C LYS A 90 -18.19 -1.92 11.22
N ASN A 91 -17.62 -3.05 10.81
CA ASN A 91 -16.34 -3.54 11.34
C ASN A 91 -15.18 -2.61 10.99
N GLY A 92 -15.18 -2.02 9.80
CA GLY A 92 -14.18 -1.03 9.37
C GLY A 92 -14.20 0.21 10.26
N ILE A 93 -15.39 0.76 10.53
CA ILE A 93 -15.56 1.91 11.43
C ILE A 93 -15.02 1.59 12.83
N GLU A 94 -15.46 0.46 13.43
CA GLU A 94 -14.97 0.05 14.74
C GLU A 94 -13.45 -0.15 14.78
N PHE A 95 -12.90 -0.75 13.72
CA PHE A 95 -11.47 -0.97 13.58
C PHE A 95 -10.70 0.35 13.53
N TYR A 96 -11.10 1.30 12.69
CA TYR A 96 -10.43 2.60 12.61
C TYR A 96 -10.46 3.35 13.95
N ILE A 97 -11.60 3.33 14.65
CA ILE A 97 -11.71 3.95 15.98
C ILE A 97 -10.72 3.31 16.96
N LYS A 98 -10.69 1.97 17.03
CA LYS A 98 -9.77 1.23 17.92
C LYS A 98 -8.30 1.44 17.56
N LEU A 99 -7.99 1.51 16.26
CA LEU A 99 -6.64 1.73 15.76
C LEU A 99 -6.13 3.13 16.13
N LEU A 100 -6.92 4.17 15.83
CA LEU A 100 -6.52 5.54 16.05
C LEU A 100 -6.41 5.88 17.54
N LYS A 101 -7.28 5.33 18.39
CA LYS A 101 -7.19 5.50 19.86
C LYS A 101 -5.92 4.94 20.50
N GLN A 102 -5.15 4.10 19.80
CA GLN A 102 -3.86 3.61 20.30
C GLN A 102 -2.69 4.53 19.95
N VAL A 103 -2.89 5.51 19.06
CA VAL A 103 -1.82 6.35 18.52
C VAL A 103 -2.09 7.85 18.62
N LEU A 104 -3.34 8.26 18.89
CA LEU A 104 -3.79 9.62 19.17
C LEU A 104 -4.35 9.69 20.59
#